data_AF-A0A951W6L3-F1
#
_entry.id   AF-A0A951W6L3-F1
#
_cell.length_a   1.000
_cell.length_b   1.000
_cell.length_c   1.000
_cell.angle_alpha   90.00
_cell.angle_beta   90.00
_cell.angle_gamma   90.00
#
_symmetry.space_group_name_H-M   'P 1'
#
loop_
_entity.id
_entity.type
_entity.pdbx_description
1 polymer ?
#
loop_
_entity_poly.entity_id
_entity_poly.type
_entity_poly.pdbx_seq_one_letter_code
_entity_poly.pdbx_strand_id
1 'polypeptide(L)'
;MKIKFLSLILGSFVLLSCGGQTNQSEITSTTIKDTSQIAIIPYDIKKHFWIYDQAQATDLSKEELVQVETIFQNIVAKYNIDMKKRIRKETNDSNEIENSELYIVPDTYKRQYLPVITQDGEKEVWVNCFCKNFGDSWKHNVIQVFDGGKCYFNVKINLKYGTAYHFKVNGSS
;
A
#
# COMPACT_ATOMS: atom_id res chain seq x y z
N MET A 1 46.30 -58.42 6.51
CA MET A 1 47.64 -57.79 6.46
C MET A 1 47.98 -57.45 5.03
N LYS A 2 48.13 -56.15 4.73
CA LYS A 2 49.05 -55.51 3.76
C LYS A 2 48.40 -54.22 3.24
N ILE A 3 48.78 -53.14 3.91
CA ILE A 3 48.76 -51.78 3.40
C ILE A 3 49.74 -51.72 2.23
N LYS A 4 49.37 -51.06 1.13
CA LYS A 4 50.33 -50.45 0.19
C LYS A 4 49.84 -49.04 -0.15
N PHE A 5 50.72 -48.09 0.15
CA PHE A 5 50.65 -46.67 -0.19
C PHE A 5 51.44 -46.39 -1.49
N LEU A 6 51.12 -45.23 -2.10
CA LEU A 6 51.91 -44.43 -3.07
C LEU A 6 51.97 -44.96 -4.51
N SER A 7 51.86 -44.16 -5.59
CA SER A 7 52.02 -42.71 -5.83
C SER A 7 51.15 -42.28 -7.03
N LEU A 8 50.42 -41.16 -6.96
CA LEU A 8 50.74 -39.84 -7.57
C LEU A 8 50.90 -39.85 -9.11
N ILE A 9 49.85 -39.49 -9.86
CA ILE A 9 49.98 -38.66 -11.08
C ILE A 9 48.84 -37.62 -11.15
N LEU A 10 49.32 -36.40 -11.34
CA LEU A 10 48.67 -35.11 -11.54
C LEU A 10 47.85 -35.07 -12.85
N GLY A 11 46.66 -34.46 -12.83
CA GLY A 11 45.88 -34.27 -14.05
C GLY A 11 44.64 -33.39 -13.87
N SER A 12 44.87 -32.09 -13.69
CA SER A 12 43.96 -30.93 -13.85
C SER A 12 42.46 -31.23 -14.01
N PHE A 13 41.72 -31.10 -12.90
CA PHE A 13 40.29 -30.77 -12.95
C PHE A 13 40.18 -29.28 -13.28
N VAL A 14 39.89 -28.95 -14.54
CA VAL A 14 39.41 -27.62 -14.90
C VAL A 14 37.97 -27.51 -14.40
N LEU A 15 37.80 -27.12 -13.14
CA LEU A 15 36.56 -26.52 -12.71
C LEU A 15 36.52 -25.14 -13.39
N LEU A 16 35.71 -25.04 -14.45
CA LEU A 16 35.15 -23.77 -14.88
C LEU A 16 34.38 -23.20 -13.69
N SER A 17 35.09 -22.47 -12.84
CA SER A 17 34.52 -21.48 -11.95
C SER A 17 33.87 -20.45 -12.87
N CYS A 18 32.58 -20.63 -13.17
CA CYS A 18 31.74 -19.50 -13.50
C CYS A 18 31.81 -18.59 -12.29
N GLY A 19 32.61 -17.53 -12.40
CA GLY A 19 32.68 -16.47 -11.42
C GLY A 19 31.26 -16.08 -11.06
N GLY A 20 30.97 -16.18 -9.77
CA GLY A 20 29.75 -15.66 -9.20
C GLY A 20 29.66 -14.18 -9.51
N GLN A 21 28.90 -13.85 -10.55
CA GLN A 21 28.02 -12.70 -10.48
C GLN A 21 26.73 -13.24 -9.90
N THR A 22 26.66 -13.27 -8.57
CA THR A 22 25.38 -12.95 -7.95
C THR A 22 25.06 -11.57 -8.48
N ASN A 23 24.24 -11.53 -9.53
CA ASN A 23 23.40 -10.38 -9.80
C ASN A 23 22.66 -10.16 -8.48
N GLN A 24 23.23 -9.31 -7.64
CA GLN A 24 22.43 -8.38 -6.88
C GLN A 24 21.61 -7.68 -7.97
N SER A 25 20.46 -8.28 -8.29
CA SER A 25 19.27 -7.48 -8.53
C SER A 25 19.35 -6.48 -7.40
N GLU A 26 19.60 -5.21 -7.75
CA GLU A 26 19.16 -4.12 -6.93
C GLU A 26 17.77 -4.53 -6.49
N ILE A 27 17.67 -4.97 -5.24
CA ILE A 27 16.45 -4.82 -4.47
C ILE A 27 16.37 -3.32 -4.46
N THR A 28 15.68 -2.79 -5.46
CA THR A 28 15.29 -1.40 -5.58
C THR A 28 14.87 -1.06 -4.18
N SER A 29 15.68 -0.26 -3.50
CA SER A 29 15.39 0.17 -2.15
C SER A 29 13.94 0.58 -2.18
N THR A 30 13.06 -0.16 -1.51
CA THR A 30 11.67 0.21 -1.40
C THR A 30 11.73 1.51 -0.63
N THR A 31 11.76 2.60 -1.39
CA THR A 31 12.12 3.94 -0.94
C THR A 31 11.30 4.19 0.29
N ILE A 32 11.97 4.48 1.41
CA ILE A 32 11.30 4.94 2.62
C ILE A 32 10.38 6.07 2.17
N LYS A 33 9.09 5.76 2.14
CA LYS A 33 8.09 6.59 1.50
C LYS A 33 8.09 7.90 2.25
N ASP A 34 8.17 8.99 1.49
CA ASP A 34 8.22 10.35 2.01
C ASP A 34 7.11 10.56 3.05
N THR A 35 7.51 10.71 4.31
CA THR A 35 6.60 10.97 5.45
C THR A 35 5.86 12.30 5.31
N SER A 36 6.17 13.12 4.29
CA SER A 36 5.40 14.33 3.96
C SER A 36 3.95 14.03 3.61
N GLN A 37 3.65 12.84 3.06
CA GLN A 37 2.31 12.47 2.60
C GLN A 37 1.59 11.45 3.49
N ILE A 38 2.28 10.77 4.39
CA ILE A 38 1.69 9.70 5.22
C ILE A 38 1.88 10.02 6.69
N ALA A 39 0.79 9.87 7.45
CA ALA A 39 0.80 9.85 8.90
C ALA A 39 0.25 8.52 9.39
N ILE A 40 0.98 7.83 10.26
CA ILE A 40 0.48 6.67 10.99
C ILE A 40 -0.05 7.20 12.32
N ILE A 41 -1.36 7.07 12.53
CA ILE A 41 -2.06 7.58 13.71
C ILE A 41 -2.52 6.39 14.55
N PRO A 42 -2.15 6.31 15.84
CA PRO A 42 -2.66 5.27 16.73
C PRO A 42 -4.19 5.28 16.77
N TYR A 43 -4.80 4.11 16.61
CA TYR A 43 -6.24 3.97 16.76
C TYR A 43 -6.65 4.22 18.21
N ASP A 44 -7.75 4.94 18.41
CA ASP A 44 -8.33 5.21 19.72
C ASP A 44 -9.82 4.91 19.60
N ILE A 45 -10.25 3.81 20.19
CA ILE A 45 -11.65 3.36 20.09
C ILE A 45 -12.63 4.39 20.62
N LYS A 46 -12.27 5.19 21.64
CA LYS A 46 -13.16 6.21 22.19
C LYS A 46 -13.35 7.37 21.21
N LYS A 47 -12.31 7.65 20.43
CA LYS A 47 -12.33 8.74 19.46
C LYS A 47 -12.69 8.30 18.05
N HIS A 48 -12.54 7.04 17.68
CA HIS A 48 -12.61 6.59 16.29
C HIS A 48 -13.54 5.38 16.10
N PHE A 49 -14.49 5.14 17.02
CA PHE A 49 -15.43 4.02 17.00
C PHE A 49 -16.25 3.88 15.70
N TRP A 50 -16.41 4.96 14.92
CA TRP A 50 -17.12 4.92 13.64
C TRP A 50 -16.33 4.24 12.52
N ILE A 51 -15.04 3.95 12.73
CA ILE A 51 -14.21 3.24 11.76
C ILE A 51 -14.36 1.74 11.98
N TYR A 52 -14.26 1.28 13.23
CA TYR A 52 -14.34 -0.11 13.63
C TYR A 52 -15.20 -0.25 14.89
N ASP A 53 -16.16 -1.18 14.87
CA ASP A 53 -17.03 -1.44 16.01
C ASP A 53 -16.20 -1.82 17.26
N GLN A 54 -15.20 -2.68 17.06
CA GLN A 54 -14.30 -3.18 18.10
C GLN A 54 -12.95 -3.52 17.47
N ALA A 55 -11.90 -2.83 17.90
CA ALA A 55 -10.54 -3.07 17.45
C ALA A 55 -9.52 -2.49 18.44
N GLN A 56 -8.29 -2.97 18.39
CA GLN A 56 -7.18 -2.47 19.20
C GLN A 56 -6.10 -1.86 18.31
N ALA A 57 -5.47 -0.78 18.75
CA ALA A 57 -4.35 -0.20 18.02
C ALA A 57 -3.20 -1.20 17.90
N THR A 58 -2.47 -1.12 16.80
CA THR A 58 -1.24 -1.87 16.58
C THR A 58 -0.27 -1.02 15.77
N ASP A 59 0.95 -1.53 15.55
CA ASP A 59 1.95 -0.88 14.71
C ASP A 59 2.06 -1.58 13.36
N LEU A 60 2.65 -0.87 12.39
CA LEU A 60 3.02 -1.41 11.08
C LEU A 60 4.53 -1.61 11.03
N SER A 61 4.96 -2.82 10.65
CA SER A 61 6.33 -3.05 10.21
C SER A 61 6.59 -2.35 8.86
N LYS A 62 7.85 -2.28 8.44
CA LYS A 62 8.20 -1.73 7.13
C LYS A 62 7.60 -2.55 5.99
N GLU A 63 7.63 -3.88 6.13
CA GLU A 63 7.10 -4.83 5.17
C GLU A 63 5.57 -4.70 5.08
N GLU A 64 4.90 -4.55 6.22
CA GLU A 64 3.46 -4.28 6.28
C GLU A 64 3.11 -2.94 5.62
N LEU A 65 3.91 -1.89 5.83
CA LEU A 65 3.71 -0.61 5.15
C LEU A 65 3.84 -0.74 3.63
N VAL A 66 4.83 -1.48 3.13
CA VAL A 66 4.98 -1.76 1.69
C VAL A 66 3.78 -2.54 1.15
N GLN A 67 3.26 -3.49 1.93
CA GLN A 67 2.08 -4.26 1.58
C GLN A 67 0.83 -3.36 1.51
N VAL A 68 0.60 -2.50 2.50
CA VAL A 68 -0.48 -1.49 2.51
C VAL A 68 -0.42 -0.65 1.24
N GLU A 69 0.76 -0.14 0.89
CA GLU A 69 0.94 0.69 -0.30
C GLU A 69 0.63 -0.05 -1.59
N THR A 70 1.09 -1.28 -1.70
CA THR A 70 0.83 -2.11 -2.89
C THR A 70 -0.67 -2.33 -3.08
N ILE A 71 -1.38 -2.69 -2.00
CA ILE A 71 -2.83 -2.90 -2.03
C ILE A 71 -3.56 -1.59 -2.32
N PHE A 72 -3.13 -0.49 -1.72
CA PHE A 72 -3.70 0.85 -1.93
C PHE A 72 -3.60 1.30 -3.39
N GLN A 73 -2.42 1.16 -4.02
CA GLN A 73 -2.23 1.52 -5.42
C GLN A 73 -3.13 0.67 -6.33
N ASN A 74 -3.25 -0.63 -6.05
CA ASN A 74 -4.10 -1.54 -6.82
C ASN A 74 -5.59 -1.15 -6.74
N ILE A 75 -6.11 -0.82 -5.55
CA ILE A 75 -7.52 -0.45 -5.42
C ILE A 75 -7.84 0.91 -6.05
N VAL A 76 -6.91 1.88 -5.99
CA VAL A 76 -7.08 3.16 -6.70
C VAL A 76 -7.03 2.97 -8.21
N ALA A 77 -6.10 2.17 -8.73
CA ALA A 77 -6.06 1.85 -10.15
C ALA A 77 -7.36 1.19 -10.63
N LYS A 78 -7.89 0.24 -9.84
CA LYS A 78 -9.19 -0.38 -10.11
C LYS A 78 -10.32 0.65 -10.13
N TYR A 79 -10.37 1.55 -9.15
CA TYR A 79 -11.36 2.63 -9.11
C TYR A 79 -11.31 3.49 -10.38
N ASN A 80 -10.12 3.93 -10.80
CA ASN A 80 -9.97 4.76 -12.00
C ASN A 80 -10.39 4.01 -13.28
N ILE A 81 -10.06 2.71 -13.39
CA ILE A 81 -10.53 1.86 -14.50
C ILE A 81 -12.06 1.78 -14.52
N ASP A 82 -12.69 1.56 -13.37
CA ASP A 82 -14.15 1.43 -13.28
C ASP A 82 -14.83 2.79 -13.51
N MET A 83 -14.22 3.90 -13.09
CA MET A 83 -14.68 5.26 -13.38
C MET A 83 -14.62 5.57 -14.88
N LYS A 84 -13.50 5.20 -15.54
CA LYS A 84 -13.35 5.34 -16.99
C LYS A 84 -14.45 4.63 -17.77
N LYS A 85 -14.85 3.44 -17.31
CA LYS A 85 -15.98 2.69 -17.91
C LYS A 85 -17.32 3.39 -17.71
N ARG A 86 -17.53 4.10 -16.60
CA ARG A 86 -18.77 4.87 -16.33
C ARG A 86 -18.85 6.08 -17.25
N ILE A 87 -17.78 6.88 -17.30
CA ILE A 87 -17.68 8.07 -18.15
C ILE A 87 -17.90 7.69 -19.62
N ARG A 88 -17.29 6.61 -20.11
CA ARG A 88 -17.50 6.09 -21.48
C ARG A 88 -18.96 5.72 -21.82
N LYS A 89 -19.82 5.49 -20.82
CA LYS A 89 -21.25 5.25 -21.04
C LYS A 89 -22.06 6.53 -21.12
N GLU A 90 -21.52 7.62 -20.58
CA GLU A 90 -22.20 8.92 -20.46
C GLU A 90 -21.75 9.89 -21.56
N THR A 91 -20.52 9.76 -22.04
CA THR A 91 -19.91 10.63 -23.05
C THR A 91 -19.05 9.83 -24.05
N ASN A 92 -18.90 10.35 -25.25
CA ASN A 92 -17.95 9.88 -26.26
C ASN A 92 -16.72 10.81 -26.40
N ASP A 93 -16.65 11.89 -25.61
CA ASP A 93 -15.50 12.80 -25.63
C ASP A 93 -14.27 12.09 -25.06
N SER A 94 -13.30 11.79 -25.94
CA SER A 94 -12.06 11.12 -25.57
C SER A 94 -11.23 11.93 -24.58
N ASN A 95 -11.28 13.27 -24.63
CA ASN A 95 -10.57 14.12 -23.69
C ASN A 95 -11.19 14.03 -22.30
N GLU A 96 -12.52 14.05 -22.18
CA GLU A 96 -13.21 13.84 -20.90
C GLU A 96 -12.93 12.45 -20.32
N ILE A 97 -12.88 11.42 -21.19
CA ILE A 97 -12.57 10.05 -20.80
C ILE A 97 -11.12 9.91 -20.32
N GLU A 98 -10.14 10.56 -20.93
CA GLU A 98 -8.72 10.38 -20.56
C GLU A 98 -8.28 11.32 -19.44
N ASN A 99 -8.84 12.53 -19.37
CA ASN A 99 -8.43 13.58 -18.43
C ASN A 99 -9.53 13.93 -17.41
N SER A 100 -10.39 12.95 -17.08
CA SER A 100 -11.49 13.19 -16.16
C SER A 100 -11.00 13.71 -14.82
N GLU A 101 -11.63 14.79 -14.36
CA GLU A 101 -11.45 15.25 -13.00
C GLU A 101 -11.88 14.19 -11.98
N LEU A 102 -12.66 13.16 -12.32
CA LEU A 102 -13.06 12.13 -11.36
C LEU A 102 -11.95 11.13 -11.02
N TYR A 103 -10.82 11.14 -11.73
CA TYR A 103 -9.70 10.25 -11.46
C TYR A 103 -8.90 10.66 -10.22
N ILE A 104 -8.46 9.64 -9.49
CA ILE A 104 -7.61 9.78 -8.32
C ILE A 104 -6.16 9.58 -8.76
N VAL A 105 -5.31 10.56 -8.47
CA VAL A 105 -3.86 10.48 -8.63
C VAL A 105 -3.24 10.32 -7.23
N PRO A 106 -2.87 9.09 -6.81
CA PRO A 106 -2.44 8.76 -5.45
C PRO A 106 -1.45 9.74 -4.80
N ASP A 107 -0.47 10.20 -5.54
CA ASP A 107 0.63 11.02 -5.02
C ASP A 107 0.26 12.48 -4.77
N THR A 108 -0.98 12.86 -5.10
CA THR A 108 -1.55 14.18 -4.78
C THR A 108 -2.30 14.18 -3.44
N TYR A 109 -2.39 13.03 -2.75
CA TYR A 109 -3.15 12.87 -1.52
C TYR A 109 -2.23 12.70 -0.30
N LYS A 110 -2.57 13.44 0.76
CA LYS A 110 -2.17 13.11 2.12
C LYS A 110 -2.98 11.91 2.60
N ARG A 111 -2.37 11.07 3.44
CA ARG A 111 -2.91 9.78 3.87
C ARG A 111 -2.72 9.56 5.36
N GLN A 112 -3.78 9.16 6.05
CA GLN A 112 -3.73 8.74 7.46
C GLN A 112 -3.96 7.25 7.55
N TYR A 113 -3.02 6.54 8.16
CA TYR A 113 -3.07 5.09 8.37
C TYR A 113 -3.37 4.82 9.83
N LEU A 114 -4.48 4.13 10.06
CA LEU A 114 -4.92 3.71 11.38
C LEU A 114 -4.88 2.18 11.42
N PRO A 115 -3.72 1.58 11.76
CA PRO A 115 -3.58 0.14 11.91
C PRO A 115 -4.28 -0.38 13.17
N VAL A 116 -4.99 -1.50 13.02
CA VAL A 116 -5.72 -2.16 14.09
C VAL A 116 -5.59 -3.67 14.05
N ILE A 117 -5.82 -4.32 15.19
CA ILE A 117 -6.22 -5.72 15.27
C ILE A 117 -7.74 -5.77 15.50
N THR A 118 -8.47 -6.42 14.60
CA THR A 118 -9.92 -6.61 14.69
C THR A 118 -10.27 -7.66 15.75
N GLN A 119 -11.56 -7.82 16.07
CA GLN A 119 -12.01 -8.87 17.00
C GLN A 119 -11.66 -10.29 16.52
N ASP A 120 -11.59 -10.49 15.21
CA ASP A 120 -11.24 -11.78 14.59
C ASP A 120 -9.71 -12.04 14.63
N GLY A 121 -8.94 -11.14 15.25
CA GLY A 121 -7.48 -11.24 15.35
C GLY A 121 -6.75 -10.87 14.05
N GLU A 122 -7.44 -10.21 13.11
CA GLU A 122 -6.86 -9.84 11.83
C GLU A 122 -6.27 -8.43 11.89
N LYS A 123 -5.09 -8.26 11.29
CA LYS A 123 -4.46 -6.95 11.17
C LYS A 123 -5.01 -6.23 9.95
N GLU A 124 -5.60 -5.06 10.21
CA GLU A 124 -6.16 -4.21 9.18
C GLU A 124 -5.67 -2.78 9.29
N VAL A 125 -5.80 -2.02 8.20
CA VAL A 125 -5.47 -0.61 8.16
C VAL A 125 -6.64 0.14 7.54
N TRP A 126 -7.19 1.09 8.29
CA TRP A 126 -8.04 2.11 7.69
C TRP A 126 -7.17 3.22 7.11
N VAL A 127 -7.36 3.47 5.83
CA VAL A 127 -6.62 4.48 5.06
C VAL A 127 -7.58 5.60 4.70
N ASN A 128 -7.33 6.78 5.24
CA ASN A 128 -8.07 8.00 4.92
C ASN A 128 -7.23 8.92 4.05
N CYS A 129 -7.78 9.32 2.91
CA CYS A 129 -7.08 10.09 1.90
C CYS A 129 -7.73 11.45 1.73
N PHE A 130 -6.91 12.50 1.63
CA PHE A 130 -7.39 13.83 1.30
C PHE A 130 -6.38 14.67 0.52
N CYS A 131 -6.88 15.51 -0.39
CA CYS A 131 -6.05 16.37 -1.25
C CYS A 131 -6.05 17.85 -0.81
N LYS A 132 -6.84 18.23 0.21
CA LYS A 132 -6.83 19.58 0.78
C LYS A 132 -5.77 19.74 1.87
N ASN A 133 -5.39 20.98 2.13
CA ASN A 133 -4.43 21.31 3.18
C ASN A 133 -5.12 21.52 4.55
N PHE A 134 -4.59 20.86 5.58
CA PHE A 134 -5.02 20.95 6.99
C PHE A 134 -3.85 21.36 7.92
N GLY A 135 -2.84 22.06 7.38
CA GLY A 135 -1.62 22.38 8.10
C GLY A 135 -0.85 21.12 8.50
N ASP A 136 -0.33 21.08 9.72
CA ASP A 136 0.32 19.89 10.31
C ASP A 136 -0.63 19.05 11.18
N SER A 137 -1.80 19.59 11.52
CA SER A 137 -2.78 18.94 12.41
C SER A 137 -3.24 17.56 11.92
N TRP A 138 -3.25 17.33 10.60
CA TRP A 138 -3.61 16.05 9.99
C TRP A 138 -2.65 14.91 10.35
N LYS A 139 -1.43 15.21 10.80
CA LYS A 139 -0.51 14.16 11.26
C LYS A 139 -0.91 13.59 12.62
N HIS A 140 -1.78 14.28 13.36
CA HIS A 140 -2.13 13.95 14.74
C HIS A 140 -3.64 13.75 14.94
N ASN A 141 -4.49 14.36 14.11
CA ASN A 141 -5.94 14.29 14.22
C ASN A 141 -6.55 13.69 12.96
N VAL A 142 -7.39 12.68 13.11
CA VAL A 142 -8.13 12.08 11.99
C VAL A 142 -8.99 13.13 11.31
N ILE A 143 -8.80 13.28 9.99
CA ILE A 143 -9.58 14.23 9.19
C ILE A 143 -10.91 13.58 8.81
N GLN A 144 -12.01 14.13 9.31
CA GLN A 144 -13.37 13.68 9.00
C GLN A 144 -14.08 14.68 8.09
N VAL A 145 -14.46 14.26 6.90
CA VAL A 145 -15.18 15.09 5.92
C VAL A 145 -16.30 14.26 5.32
N PHE A 146 -17.54 14.78 5.30
CA PHE A 146 -18.71 14.03 4.84
C PHE A 146 -18.99 14.21 3.34
N ASP A 147 -18.78 15.43 2.83
CA ASP A 147 -18.95 15.79 1.43
C ASP A 147 -17.70 16.55 0.96
N GLY A 148 -17.18 16.15 -0.18
CA GLY A 148 -15.89 16.64 -0.67
C GLY A 148 -15.41 15.99 -1.97
N GLY A 149 -16.22 15.10 -2.55
CA GLY A 149 -15.94 14.44 -3.82
C GLY A 149 -14.65 13.64 -3.78
N LYS A 150 -13.99 13.52 -4.94
CA LYS A 150 -12.74 12.76 -5.12
C LYS A 150 -11.65 13.08 -4.11
N CYS A 151 -11.64 14.33 -3.63
CA CYS A 151 -10.60 14.84 -2.76
C CYS A 151 -10.66 14.23 -1.36
N TYR A 152 -11.69 13.42 -1.04
CA TYR A 152 -11.82 12.71 0.21
C TYR A 152 -12.34 11.32 -0.04
N PHE A 153 -11.57 10.32 0.34
CA PHE A 153 -11.99 8.94 0.27
C PHE A 153 -11.30 8.11 1.34
N ASN A 154 -11.91 6.97 1.67
CA ASN A 154 -11.33 6.03 2.59
C ASN A 154 -11.45 4.60 2.09
N VAL A 155 -10.59 3.72 2.61
CA VAL A 155 -10.57 2.30 2.30
C VAL A 155 -10.06 1.52 3.50
N LYS A 156 -10.56 0.31 3.70
CA LYS A 156 -10.01 -0.66 4.66
C LYS A 156 -9.17 -1.68 3.92
N ILE A 157 -8.01 -1.99 4.48
CA ILE A 157 -7.07 -2.97 3.93
C ILE A 157 -6.85 -4.07 4.95
N ASN A 158 -7.01 -5.32 4.52
CA ASN A 158 -6.71 -6.50 5.33
C ASN A 158 -5.37 -7.10 4.90
N LEU A 159 -4.40 -7.16 5.82
CA LEU A 159 -3.03 -7.57 5.50
C LEU A 159 -2.87 -9.09 5.38
N LYS A 160 -3.74 -9.87 6.02
CA LYS A 160 -3.73 -11.33 5.93
C LYS A 160 -4.14 -11.81 4.54
N TYR A 161 -5.20 -11.20 3.98
CA TYR A 161 -5.72 -11.61 2.66
C TYR A 161 -5.19 -10.76 1.51
N GLY A 162 -4.53 -9.64 1.79
CA GLY A 162 -4.05 -8.72 0.76
C GLY A 162 -5.19 -8.02 0.03
N THR A 163 -6.32 -7.78 0.70
CA THR A 163 -7.54 -7.25 0.09
C THR A 163 -7.83 -5.83 0.55
N ALA A 164 -8.47 -5.06 -0.34
CA ALA A 164 -9.06 -3.76 -0.03
C ALA A 164 -10.58 -3.86 -0.10
N TYR A 165 -11.26 -3.23 0.84
CA TYR A 165 -12.72 -3.23 0.92
C TYR A 165 -13.23 -1.91 1.52
N HIS A 166 -14.54 -1.67 1.38
CA HIS A 166 -15.18 -0.41 1.78
C HIS A 166 -14.49 0.85 1.19
N PHE A 167 -14.03 0.76 -0.06
CA PHE A 167 -13.54 1.94 -0.79
C PHE A 167 -14.70 2.90 -1.02
N LYS A 168 -14.65 4.09 -0.41
CA LYS A 168 -15.72 5.08 -0.47
C LYS A 168 -15.15 6.47 -0.74
N VAL A 169 -15.60 7.09 -1.82
CA VAL A 169 -15.42 8.52 -2.08
C VAL A 169 -16.54 9.27 -1.35
N ASN A 170 -16.19 10.33 -0.64
CA ASN A 170 -17.16 11.08 0.16
C ASN A 170 -17.97 11.99 -0.75
N GLY A 171 -19.28 12.11 -0.50
CA GLY A 171 -20.19 12.90 -1.34
C GLY A 171 -20.58 12.26 -2.70
N SER A 172 -19.97 11.14 -3.11
CA SER A 172 -20.47 10.40 -4.28
C SER A 172 -21.62 9.48 -3.87
N SER A 173 -22.82 9.76 -4.39
CA SER A 173 -24.02 8.90 -4.28
C SER A 173 -24.13 7.99 -5.49
#